data_AF-A0A562BCU0-F1
#
_entry.id   AF-A0A562BCU0-F1
#
_cell.length_a   1.000
_cell.length_b   1.000
_cell.length_c   1.000
_cell.angle_alpha   90.00
_cell.angle_beta   90.00
_cell.angle_gamma   90.00
#
_symmetry.space_group_name_H-M   'P 1'
#
loop_
_entity.id
_entity.type
_entity.pdbx_description
1 polymer ?
#
loop_
_entity_poly.entity_id
_entity_poly.type
_entity_poly.pdbx_seq_one_letter_code
_entity_poly.pdbx_strand_id
1 'polypeptide(L)'
;MLGIFLVGLAVGLAARALHPAGRTMTVAMALLLGGIGALVSFYGGRALRLFIDGQLSGWTAAIVGAALLVGVAGLCTRSRR
;
A
#
# COMPACT_ATOMS: atom_id res chain seq x y z
N MET A 1 9.12 -8.26 11.32
CA MET A 1 9.09 -7.92 9.87
C MET A 1 7.93 -8.59 9.13
N LEU A 2 7.57 -9.86 9.40
CA LEU A 2 6.45 -10.54 8.72
C LEU A 2 5.09 -9.81 8.86
N GLY A 3 4.79 -9.23 10.03
CA GLY A 3 3.53 -8.51 10.26
C GLY A 3 3.29 -7.30 9.34
N ILE A 4 4.34 -6.53 9.04
CA ILE A 4 4.25 -5.35 8.15
C ILE A 4 3.90 -5.79 6.72
N PHE A 5 4.44 -6.93 6.27
CA PHE A 5 4.15 -7.48 4.95
C PHE A 5 2.72 -8.01 4.86
N LEU A 6 2.25 -8.76 5.87
CA LEU A 6 0.86 -9.21 5.94
C LEU A 6 -0.14 -8.06 6.00
N VAL A 7 0.15 -7.00 6.78
CA VAL A 7 -0.69 -5.81 6.84
C VAL A 7 -0.67 -5.05 5.52
N GLY A 8 0.48 -4.90 4.86
CA GLY A 8 0.56 -4.29 3.53
C GLY A 8 -0.30 -5.01 2.48
N LEU A 9 -0.30 -6.34 2.51
CA LEU A 9 -1.15 -7.16 1.63
C LEU A 9 -2.64 -7.00 1.96
N ALA A 10 -3.01 -7.05 3.24
CA ALA A 10 -4.39 -6.86 3.69
C ALA A 10 -4.92 -5.46 3.34
N VAL A 11 -4.10 -4.43 3.56
CA VAL A 11 -4.44 -3.03 3.23
C VAL A 11 -4.52 -2.82 1.73
N GLY A 12 -3.65 -3.44 0.93
CA GLY A 12 -3.73 -3.40 -0.53
C GLY A 12 -5.04 -4.00 -1.07
N LEU A 13 -5.49 -5.11 -0.47
CA LEU A 13 -6.79 -5.71 -0.78
C LEU A 13 -7.95 -4.83 -0.31
N ALA A 14 -7.88 -4.28 0.91
CA ALA A 14 -8.89 -3.39 1.45
C ALA A 14 -9.03 -2.10 0.63
N ALA A 15 -7.92 -1.51 0.19
CA ALA A 15 -7.91 -0.34 -0.67
C ALA A 15 -8.55 -0.62 -2.03
N ARG A 16 -8.32 -1.81 -2.62
CA ARG A 16 -9.02 -2.25 -3.83
C ARG A 16 -10.52 -2.43 -3.60
N ALA A 17 -10.94 -2.95 -2.44
CA ALA A 17 -12.35 -3.12 -2.11
C ALA A 17 -13.07 -1.77 -1.85
N LEU A 18 -12.37 -0.81 -1.24
CA LEU A 18 -12.88 0.55 -1.04
C LEU A 18 -12.95 1.35 -2.34
N HIS A 19 -12.04 1.10 -3.29
CA HIS A 19 -12.03 1.84 -4.54
C HIS A 19 -13.12 1.34 -5.49
N PRO A 20 -13.99 2.22 -6.05
CA PRO A 20 -15.07 1.85 -6.97
C PRO A 20 -14.57 1.24 -8.30
N ALA A 21 -13.25 1.16 -8.49
CA ALA A 21 -12.58 0.54 -9.63
C ALA A 21 -12.50 -1.01 -9.53
N GLY A 22 -13.21 -1.64 -8.60
CA GLY A 22 -13.25 -3.09 -8.41
C GLY A 22 -13.55 -3.91 -9.67
N ARG A 23 -14.09 -3.29 -10.73
CA ARG A 23 -14.36 -3.92 -12.03
C ARG A 23 -13.19 -3.90 -13.03
N THR A 24 -12.14 -3.10 -12.82
CA THR A 24 -11.01 -2.96 -13.77
C THR A 24 -9.63 -3.32 -13.20
N MET A 25 -9.43 -3.33 -11.88
CA MET A 25 -8.16 -3.79 -11.27
C MET A 25 -8.23 -5.26 -10.86
N THR A 26 -7.29 -6.08 -11.35
CA THR A 26 -7.13 -7.48 -10.93
C THR A 26 -6.62 -7.59 -9.49
N VAL A 27 -7.01 -8.66 -8.80
CA VAL A 27 -6.59 -8.96 -7.42
C VAL A 27 -5.05 -8.97 -7.32
N ALA A 28 -4.40 -9.60 -8.29
CA ALA A 28 -2.94 -9.70 -8.35
C ALA A 28 -2.25 -8.32 -8.43
N MET A 29 -2.79 -7.39 -9.22
CA MET A 29 -2.23 -6.04 -9.36
C MET A 29 -2.34 -5.26 -8.05
N ALA A 30 -3.44 -5.42 -7.31
CA ALA A 30 -3.60 -4.79 -5.99
C ALA A 30 -2.68 -5.40 -4.92
N LEU A 31 -2.43 -6.71 -4.95
CA LEU A 31 -1.46 -7.35 -4.06
C LEU A 31 -0.03 -6.86 -4.33
N LEU A 32 0.35 -6.78 -5.62
CA LEU A 32 1.67 -6.27 -6.02
C LEU A 32 1.84 -4.79 -5.64
N LEU A 33 0.88 -3.93 -5.99
CA LEU A 33 0.91 -2.51 -5.64
C LEU A 33 0.87 -2.30 -4.12
N GLY A 34 0.05 -3.05 -3.39
CA GLY A 34 -0.02 -2.99 -1.93
C GLY A 34 1.30 -3.36 -1.27
N GLY A 35 1.94 -4.44 -1.73
CA GLY A 35 3.25 -4.85 -1.26
C GLY A 35 4.34 -3.82 -1.56
N ILE A 36 4.40 -3.32 -2.80
CA ILE A 36 5.38 -2.29 -3.22
C ILE A 36 5.15 -0.99 -2.45
N GLY A 37 3.91 -0.54 -2.29
CA GLY A 37 3.57 0.68 -1.55
C GLY A 37 3.94 0.60 -0.07
N ALA A 38 3.67 -0.54 0.57
CA ALA A 38 4.08 -0.78 1.95
C ALA A 38 5.60 -0.73 2.12
N LEU A 39 6.35 -1.39 1.23
CA LEU A 39 7.81 -1.41 1.25
C LEU A 39 8.39 -0.01 1.01
N VAL A 40 7.94 0.70 -0.03
CA VAL A 40 8.44 2.02 -0.39
C VAL A 40 8.20 3.02 0.74
N SER A 41 7.02 3.03 1.36
CA SER A 41 6.75 3.95 2.47
C SER A 41 7.45 3.57 3.76
N PHE A 42 7.63 2.28 4.04
CA PHE A 42 8.40 1.84 5.21
C PHE A 42 9.88 2.23 5.09
N TYR A 43 10.53 1.90 3.96
CA TYR A 43 11.93 2.24 3.73
C TYR A 43 12.13 3.75 3.50
N GLY A 44 11.21 4.42 2.81
CA GLY A 44 11.24 5.86 2.61
C GLY A 44 11.09 6.64 3.92
N GLY A 45 10.13 6.27 4.77
CA GLY A 45 9.96 6.91 6.07
C GLY A 45 11.12 6.65 7.04
N ARG A 46 11.71 5.45 6.98
CA ARG A 46 12.96 5.14 7.68
C ARG A 46 14.14 5.97 7.16
N ALA A 47 14.29 6.10 5.84
CA ALA A 47 15.35 6.91 5.23
C ALA A 47 15.23 8.40 5.61
N LEU A 48 14.01 8.90 5.73
CA LEU A 48 13.70 10.26 6.20
C LEU A 48 13.84 10.43 7.72
N ARG A 49 14.31 9.41 8.46
CA ARG A 49 14.43 9.38 9.94
C ARG A 49 13.11 9.71 10.66
N LEU A 50 11.96 9.48 10.01
CA LEU A 50 10.65 9.72 10.62
C LEU A 50 10.35 8.70 11.73
N PHE A 51 11.00 7.54 11.71
CA PHE A 51 10.85 6.49 12.71
C PHE A 51 12.03 5.52 12.71
N ILE A 52 12.16 4.78 13.81
CA ILE A 52 13.21 3.79 14.06
C ILE A 52 12.61 2.38 13.89
N ASP A 53 13.41 1.41 13.45
CA ASP A 53 12.96 0.02 13.28
C ASP A 53 12.39 -0.55 14.59
N GLY A 54 11.20 -1.14 14.51
CA GLY A 54 10.49 -1.72 15.66
C GLY A 54 9.46 -0.80 16.32
N GLN A 55 9.36 0.45 15.88
CA GLN A 55 8.38 1.41 16.39
C GLN A 55 7.02 1.26 15.69
N LEU A 56 5.92 1.47 16.42
CA LEU A 56 4.55 1.38 15.87
C LEU A 56 4.33 2.29 14.64
N SER A 57 5.06 3.41 14.58
CA SER A 57 5.06 4.37 13.47
C SER A 57 5.45 3.77 12.12
N GLY A 58 6.29 2.73 12.10
CA GLY A 58 6.62 2.01 10.87
C GLY A 58 5.41 1.26 10.29
N TRP A 59 4.48 0.81 11.13
CA TRP A 59 3.26 0.14 10.68
C TRP A 59 2.30 1.12 10.01
N THR A 60 2.10 2.30 10.61
CA THR A 60 1.27 3.35 10.00
C THR A 60 1.84 3.85 8.69
N ALA A 61 3.17 4.02 8.58
CA ALA A 61 3.80 4.37 7.31
C ALA A 61 3.54 3.34 6.21
N ALA A 62 3.63 2.05 6.52
CA ALA A 62 3.36 0.97 5.57
C ALA A 62 1.87 0.92 5.16
N ILE A 63 0.95 1.06 6.12
CA ILE A 63 -0.50 1.09 5.87
C ILE A 63 -0.86 2.27 4.96
N VAL A 64 -0.39 3.48 5.30
CA VAL A 64 -0.66 4.70 4.54
C VAL A 64 -0.06 4.60 3.14
N GLY A 65 1.17 4.10 3.01
CA GLY A 65 1.84 3.88 1.73
C GLY A 65 1.11 2.93 0.80
N ALA A 66 0.70 1.76 1.31
CA ALA A 66 -0.06 0.78 0.55
C ALA A 66 -1.42 1.33 0.10
N ALA A 67 -2.15 2.00 1.01
CA ALA A 67 -3.45 2.58 0.70
C ALA A 67 -3.36 3.68 -0.37
N LEU A 68 -2.39 4.61 -0.23
CA LEU A 68 -2.17 5.68 -1.20
C LEU A 68 -1.76 5.14 -2.56
N LEU A 69 -0.81 4.20 -2.62
CA LEU A 69 -0.32 3.69 -3.91
C LEU A 69 -1.42 2.93 -4.67
N VAL A 70 -2.22 2.11 -3.98
CA VAL A 70 -3.35 1.40 -4.60
C VAL A 70 -4.46 2.37 -5.01
N GLY A 71 -4.76 3.38 -4.20
CA GLY A 71 -5.74 4.42 -4.54
C GLY A 71 -5.34 5.21 -5.79
N VAL A 72 -4.10 5.73 -5.83
CA VAL A 72 -3.56 6.47 -6.98
C VAL A 72 -3.48 5.59 -8.22
N ALA A 73 -3.03 4.34 -8.10
CA ALA A 73 -3.00 3.41 -9.22
C ALA A 73 -4.42 3.07 -9.75
N GLY A 74 -5.40 2.94 -8.86
CA GLY A 74 -6.82 2.77 -9.20
C GLY A 74 -7.39 3.97 -9.96
N LEU A 75 -7.01 5.19 -9.56
CA LEU A 75 -7.36 6.43 -10.27
C LEU A 75 -6.66 6.53 -11.64
N CYS A 76 -5.36 6.25 -11.72
CA CYS A 76 -4.61 6.29 -12.99
C CYS A 76 -5.10 5.24 -13.99
N THR A 77 -5.47 4.03 -13.53
CA THR A 77 -6.02 2.98 -14.42
C THR A 77 -7.44 3.29 -14.88
N ARG A 78 -8.23 4.07 -14.12
CA ARG A 78 -9.53 4.61 -14.57
C ARG A 78 -9.37 5.54 -15.77
N SER A 79 -8.34 6.38 -15.79
CA SER A 79 -8.13 7.39 -16.84
C SER A 79 -7.64 6.82 -18.18
N ARG A 80 -7.22 5.54 -18.25
CA ARG A 80 -6.76 4.89 -19.48
C ARG A 80 -7.87 4.14 -20.25
N ARG A 81 -9.13 4.26 -19.84
CA ARG A 81 -10.31 3.79 -20.59
C ARG A 81 -11.29 4.94 -20.75
#